data_AF-A0A0P1B480-F1
#
_entry.id   AF-A0A0P1B480-F1
#
_cell.length_a   1.000
_cell.length_b   1.000
_cell.length_c   1.000
_cell.angle_alpha   90.00
_cell.angle_beta   90.00
_cell.angle_gamma   90.00
#
_symmetry.space_group_name_H-M   'P 1'
#
loop_
_entity.id
_entity.type
_entity.pdbx_description
1 polymer ?
#
loop_
_entity_poly.entity_id
_entity_poly.type
_entity_poly.pdbx_seq_one_letter_code
_entity_poly.pdbx_strand_id
1 'polypeptide(L)'
;MIDSGETDWKVIAINVNDPLAANVNDLSDLQNTPLRDIVSQVYRWFRDYKVPDGKPPSDFAFNGDAQSKDFAVEVIKQTHESWKQLTGDKLKFTTKLWTGNYVNS
;
A
#
# COMPACT_ATOMS: atom_id res chain seq x y z
N MET A 1 3.84 3.19 4.98
CA MET A 1 5.27 3.10 5.35
C MET A 1 5.97 4.30 4.74
N ILE A 2 7.02 4.78 5.39
CA ILE A 2 7.89 5.81 4.82
C ILE A 2 9.18 5.08 4.44
N ASP A 3 9.47 5.01 3.14
CA ASP A 3 10.69 4.39 2.65
C ASP A 3 11.60 5.46 2.07
N SER A 4 12.77 5.67 2.68
CA SER A 4 13.75 6.67 2.24
C SER A 4 13.17 8.08 2.02
N GLY A 5 12.19 8.48 2.83
CA GLY A 5 11.53 9.79 2.74
C GLY A 5 10.35 9.85 1.76
N GLU A 6 10.01 8.74 1.11
CA GLU A 6 8.88 8.64 0.17
C GLU A 6 7.70 7.89 0.80
N THR A 7 6.50 8.20 0.30
CA THR A 7 5.28 7.51 0.72
C THR A 7 5.19 6.15 0.04
N ASP A 8 5.23 5.09 0.82
CA ASP A 8 5.08 3.70 0.35
C ASP A 8 3.89 3.04 1.06
N TRP A 9 2.71 3.13 0.42
CA TRP A 9 1.48 2.54 0.94
C TRP A 9 1.51 1.02 0.84
N LYS A 10 1.17 0.33 1.94
CA LYS A 10 1.00 -1.13 1.98
C LYS A 10 -0.48 -1.43 2.17
N VAL A 11 -1.12 -1.94 1.11
CA VAL A 11 -2.53 -2.38 1.18
C VAL A 11 -2.58 -3.78 1.77
N ILE A 12 -3.42 -3.97 2.78
CA ILE A 12 -3.72 -5.29 3.36
C ILE A 12 -5.01 -5.79 2.71
N ALA A 13 -4.99 -6.99 2.15
CA ALA A 13 -6.13 -7.59 1.46
C ALA A 13 -6.22 -9.08 1.75
N ILE A 14 -7.42 -9.63 1.65
CA ILE A 14 -7.71 -11.07 1.73
C ILE A 14 -8.26 -11.54 0.38
N ASN A 15 -7.89 -12.75 -0.03
CA ASN A 15 -8.46 -13.37 -1.22
C ASN A 15 -9.96 -13.62 -0.98
N VAL A 16 -10.81 -13.26 -1.94
CA VAL A 16 -12.27 -13.46 -1.84
C VAL A 16 -12.69 -14.92 -1.72
N ASN A 17 -11.84 -15.86 -2.12
CA ASN A 17 -12.06 -17.30 -1.99
C ASN A 17 -11.49 -17.89 -0.69
N ASP A 18 -10.85 -17.08 0.16
CA ASP A 18 -10.38 -17.53 1.47
C ASP A 18 -11.60 -17.84 2.37
N PRO A 19 -11.62 -18.97 3.10
CA PRO A 19 -12.71 -19.30 4.01
C PRO A 19 -13.02 -18.22 5.07
N LEU A 20 -12.04 -17.37 5.39
CA LEU A 20 -12.20 -16.26 6.33
C LEU A 20 -12.70 -14.97 5.69
N ALA A 21 -12.73 -14.86 4.36
CA ALA A 21 -13.05 -13.62 3.66
C ALA A 21 -14.44 -13.07 4.01
N ALA A 22 -15.44 -13.94 4.19
CA ALA A 22 -16.79 -13.53 4.58
C ALA A 22 -16.86 -12.91 5.99
N ASN A 23 -15.87 -13.21 6.84
CA ASN A 23 -15.80 -12.77 8.23
C ASN A 23 -14.83 -11.60 8.45
N VAL A 24 -14.17 -11.11 7.39
CA VAL A 24 -13.15 -10.02 7.48
C VAL A 24 -13.52 -8.92 6.50
N ASN A 25 -14.28 -7.93 6.98
CA ASN A 25 -14.72 -6.77 6.18
C ASN A 25 -13.91 -5.51 6.50
N ASP A 26 -13.40 -5.38 7.73
CA ASP A 26 -12.45 -4.33 8.13
C ASP A 26 -11.45 -4.86 9.18
N LEU A 27 -10.47 -4.03 9.57
CA LEU A 27 -9.41 -4.38 10.53
C LEU A 27 -9.95 -4.82 11.89
N SER A 28 -11.09 -4.28 12.32
CA SER A 28 -11.74 -4.65 13.59
C SER A 28 -12.17 -6.12 13.62
N ASP A 29 -12.53 -6.68 12.47
CA ASP A 29 -13.06 -8.04 12.39
C ASP A 29 -11.97 -9.09 12.62
N LEU A 30 -10.70 -8.71 12.38
CA LEU A 30 -9.55 -9.59 12.58
C LEU A 30 -9.50 -10.16 14.00
N GLN A 31 -9.92 -9.39 15.01
CA GLN A 31 -9.95 -9.81 16.41
C GLN A 31 -10.79 -11.07 16.64
N ASN A 32 -11.79 -11.32 15.80
CA ASN A 32 -12.69 -12.46 15.88
C ASN A 32 -12.23 -13.67 15.04
N THR A 33 -11.03 -13.60 14.46
CA THR A 33 -10.49 -14.62 13.57
C THR A 33 -9.13 -15.12 14.04
N PRO A 34 -8.61 -16.23 13.48
CA PRO A 34 -7.22 -16.62 13.69
C PRO A 34 -6.19 -15.57 13.26
N LEU A 35 -6.59 -14.53 12.52
CA LEU A 35 -5.72 -13.47 12.00
C LEU A 35 -5.59 -12.26 12.92
N ARG A 36 -6.09 -12.29 14.16
CA ARG A 36 -6.10 -11.14 15.09
C ARG A 36 -4.77 -10.41 15.25
N ASP A 37 -3.65 -11.14 15.14
CA ASP A 37 -2.30 -10.60 15.35
C ASP A 37 -1.60 -10.22 14.03
N ILE A 38 -2.21 -10.47 12.87
CA ILE A 38 -1.53 -10.40 11.56
C ILE A 38 -1.00 -9.00 11.24
N VAL A 39 -1.77 -7.96 11.55
CA VAL A 39 -1.39 -6.56 11.28
C VAL A 39 -0.14 -6.20 12.07
N SER A 40 -0.07 -6.61 13.33
CA SER A 40 1.11 -6.37 14.18
C SER A 40 2.35 -7.10 13.67
N GLN A 41 2.18 -8.32 13.15
CA GLN A 41 3.27 -9.12 12.58
C GLN A 41 3.78 -8.53 11.27
N VAL A 42 2.87 -8.12 10.39
CA VAL A 42 3.19 -7.44 9.12
C VAL A 42 3.89 -6.11 9.38
N TYR A 43 3.41 -5.32 10.36
CA TYR A 43 4.08 -4.08 10.78
C TYR A 43 5.53 -4.32 11.22
N ARG A 44 5.75 -5.29 12.13
CA ARG A 44 7.10 -5.64 12.59
C ARG A 44 8.00 -6.11 11.46
N TRP A 45 7.45 -6.91 10.54
CA TRP A 45 8.20 -7.37 9.37
C TRP A 45 8.65 -6.19 8.52
N PHE A 46 7.73 -5.29 8.12
CA PHE A 46 8.09 -4.12 7.31
C PHE A 46 9.00 -3.13 8.05
N ARG A 47 8.90 -3.05 9.38
CA ARG A 47 9.82 -2.25 10.19
C ARG A 47 11.24 -2.80 10.12
N ASP A 48 11.43 -4.11 10.26
CA ASP A 48 12.75 -4.69 10.51
C ASP A 48 13.38 -5.37 9.29
N TYR A 49 12.68 -5.59 8.18
CA TYR A 49 13.17 -6.46 7.09
C TYR A 49 14.48 -5.99 6.44
N LYS A 50 14.83 -4.70 6.53
CA LYS A 50 16.08 -4.14 6.00
C LYS A 50 17.22 -4.09 7.02
N VAL A 51 16.95 -4.40 8.28
CA VAL A 51 17.96 -4.38 9.36
C VAL A 51 19.10 -5.37 9.09
N PRO A 52 18.86 -6.59 8.59
CA PRO A 52 19.95 -7.50 8.20
C PRO A 52 20.88 -6.93 7.12
N ASP A 53 20.40 -6.00 6.29
CA ASP A 53 21.20 -5.31 5.26
C ASP A 53 21.98 -4.11 5.83
N GLY A 54 21.97 -3.90 7.15
CA GLY A 54 22.63 -2.78 7.83
C GLY A 54 21.87 -1.45 7.73
N LYS A 55 20.60 -1.47 7.29
CA LYS A 55 19.76 -0.26 7.22
C LYS A 55 19.00 -0.07 8.55
N PRO A 56 18.62 1.18 8.90
CA PRO A 56 17.76 1.41 10.05
C PRO A 56 16.36 0.80 9.82
N PRO A 57 15.59 0.57 10.91
CA PRO A 57 14.20 0.20 10.80
C PRO A 57 13.38 1.20 9.96
N SER A 58 12.39 0.72 9.20
CA SER A 58 11.52 1.59 8.39
C SER A 58 10.56 2.40 9.26
N ASP A 59 10.33 3.65 8.86
CA ASP A 59 9.41 4.58 9.53
C ASP A 59 7.97 4.42 9.03
N PHE A 60 7.02 4.88 9.84
CA PHE A 60 5.59 4.84 9.51
C PHE A 60 4.90 6.13 9.94
N ALA A 61 3.99 6.60 9.08
CA ALA A 61 3.00 7.59 9.48
C ALA A 61 1.98 6.98 10.46
N PHE A 62 1.15 7.83 11.08
CA PHE A 62 0.07 7.42 12.00
C PHE A 62 0.56 6.52 13.15
N ASN A 63 1.78 6.75 13.65
CA ASN A 63 2.41 5.94 14.69
C ASN A 63 2.53 4.43 14.36
N GLY A 64 2.45 4.05 13.08
CA GLY A 64 2.46 2.65 12.66
C GLY A 64 1.08 1.98 12.61
N ASP A 65 0.00 2.69 12.92
CA ASP A 65 -1.35 2.13 12.93
C ASP A 65 -1.88 1.91 11.52
N ALA A 66 -2.42 0.70 11.28
CA ALA A 66 -3.15 0.40 10.06
C ALA A 66 -4.47 1.17 10.00
N GLN A 67 -4.82 1.66 8.81
CA GLN A 67 -6.01 2.46 8.57
C GLN A 67 -7.16 1.59 8.06
N SER A 68 -8.40 2.07 8.23
CA SER A 68 -9.61 1.34 7.83
C SER A 68 -9.65 1.01 6.33
N LYS A 69 -10.53 0.07 5.97
CA LYS A 69 -10.84 -0.25 4.57
C LYS A 69 -11.22 1.01 3.77
N ASP A 70 -12.03 1.89 4.32
CA ASP A 70 -12.48 3.11 3.60
C ASP A 70 -11.31 4.04 3.28
N PHE A 71 -10.38 4.21 4.21
CA PHE A 71 -9.15 4.97 3.97
C PHE A 71 -8.30 4.31 2.88
N ALA A 72 -8.14 2.98 2.94
CA ALA A 72 -7.39 2.24 1.94
C ALA A 72 -8.02 2.39 0.54
N VAL A 73 -9.34 2.30 0.43
CA VAL A 73 -10.08 2.50 -0.82
C VAL A 73 -9.87 3.91 -1.37
N GLU A 74 -9.86 4.93 -0.51
CA GLU A 74 -9.60 6.31 -0.93
C GLU A 74 -8.17 6.49 -1.48
N VAL A 75 -7.16 5.94 -0.81
CA VAL A 75 -5.78 5.94 -1.32
C VAL A 75 -5.66 5.20 -2.66
N ILE A 76 -6.35 4.06 -2.82
CA ILE A 76 -6.38 3.31 -4.08
C ILE A 76 -7.03 4.15 -5.19
N LYS A 77 -8.12 4.85 -4.91
CA LYS A 77 -8.76 5.75 -5.88
C LYS A 77 -7.82 6.87 -6.29
N GLN A 78 -7.16 7.53 -5.34
CA GLN A 78 -6.22 8.61 -5.61
C GLN A 78 -5.05 8.14 -6.50
N THR A 79 -4.44 7.01 -6.16
CA THR A 79 -3.34 6.44 -6.97
C THR A 79 -3.82 6.00 -8.35
N HIS A 80 -5.06 5.50 -8.48
CA HIS A 80 -5.67 5.18 -9.76
C HIS A 80 -5.98 6.44 -10.61
N GLU A 81 -6.41 7.55 -10.01
CA GLU A 81 -6.56 8.82 -10.72
C GLU A 81 -5.20 9.35 -11.21
N SER A 82 -4.16 9.29 -10.38
CA SER A 82 -2.80 9.64 -10.78
C SER A 82 -2.33 8.79 -11.95
N TRP A 83 -2.60 7.47 -11.93
CA TRP A 83 -2.31 6.58 -13.05
C TRP A 83 -3.09 6.98 -14.32
N LYS A 84 -4.40 7.28 -14.23
CA LYS A 84 -5.19 7.72 -15.39
C LYS A 84 -4.68 9.02 -15.99
N GLN A 85 -4.25 9.98 -15.17
CA GLN A 85 -3.64 11.22 -15.64
C GLN A 85 -2.29 10.96 -16.34
N LEU A 86 -1.52 10.01 -15.81
CA LEU A 86 -0.25 9.56 -16.39
C LEU A 86 -0.46 8.88 -17.75
N THR A 87 -1.43 7.98 -17.90
CA THR A 87 -1.66 7.22 -19.14
C THR A 87 -2.52 7.96 -20.16
N GLY A 88 -3.27 8.97 -19.76
CA GLY A 88 -4.23 9.69 -20.60
C GLY A 88 -3.68 10.96 -21.26
N ASP A 89 -2.36 11.14 -21.34
CA ASP A 89 -1.66 12.32 -21.88
C ASP A 89 -2.06 13.68 -21.25
N LYS A 90 -2.74 13.67 -20.10
CA LYS A 90 -3.19 14.90 -19.41
C LYS A 90 -2.07 15.58 -18.63
N LEU A 91 -0.95 14.89 -18.40
CA LEU A 91 0.25 15.46 -17.79
C LEU A 91 1.24 15.84 -18.89
N LYS A 92 1.38 17.15 -19.14
CA LYS A 92 2.45 17.70 -19.98
C LYS A 92 3.77 17.57 -19.22
N PHE A 93 4.44 16.43 -19.33
CA PHE A 93 5.75 16.25 -18.70
C PHE A 93 6.82 17.07 -19.42
N THR A 94 7.36 18.09 -18.74
CA THR A 94 8.70 18.63 -19.03
C THR A 94 9.72 17.74 -18.32
N THR A 95 10.12 16.63 -18.96
CA THR A 95 11.32 15.76 -18.74
C THR A 95 11.82 15.56 -17.29
N LYS A 96 12.01 14.33 -16.78
CA LYS A 96 12.99 13.30 -17.19
C LYS A 96 12.54 11.93 -16.59
N LEU A 97 12.00 11.02 -17.43
CA LEU A 97 11.33 9.71 -17.13
C LEU A 97 9.91 9.76 -16.49
N TRP A 98 8.94 8.91 -16.87
CA TRP A 98 8.96 7.67 -17.67
C TRP A 98 8.19 7.77 -19.00
N THR A 99 8.92 7.85 -20.10
CA THR A 99 8.36 7.92 -21.46
C THR A 99 7.95 6.53 -21.96
N GLY A 100 6.65 6.30 -22.08
CA GLY A 100 6.13 5.40 -23.10
C GLY A 100 6.08 6.18 -24.40
N ASN A 101 7.09 6.01 -25.26
CA ASN A 101 7.02 6.49 -26.63
C ASN A 101 5.93 5.68 -27.35
N TYR A 102 4.68 6.16 -27.33
CA TYR A 102 3.67 5.68 -28.27
C TYR A 102 4.00 6.26 -29.65
N VAL A 103 4.86 5.55 -30.38
CA VAL A 103 4.95 5.64 -31.84
C VAL A 103 4.09 4.49 -32.38
N ASN A 104 2.83 4.78 -32.69
CA ASN A 104 2.07 3.96 -33.63
C ASN A 104 2.26 4.58 -35.03
N SER A 105 2.97 3.84 -35.87
CA SER A 105 3.00 3.96 -37.33
C SER A 105 1.64 3.61 -37.95
#